data_AF-A0AAW0IS33-F1
#
_entry.id   AF-A0AAW0IS33-F1
#
_cell.length_a   1.000
_cell.length_b   1.000
_cell.length_c   1.000
_cell.angle_alpha   90.00
_cell.angle_beta   90.00
_cell.angle_gamma   90.00
#
_symmetry.space_group_name_H-M   'P 1'
#
loop_
_entity.id
_entity.type
_entity.pdbx_description
1 polymer ?
#
loop_
_entity_poly.entity_id
_entity_poly.type
_entity_poly.pdbx_seq_one_letter_code
_entity_poly.pdbx_strand_id
1 'polypeptide(L)'
;KEMAEQQREDEPNLGQLEEEYTVWKKNSPFLYDLIISHPIEWPSLTVQWVPQPPTHTSDSSFAVQKLVFGTHTSSGVPNFLMVADAHLPSKASEANINGDAENPITPKVEVMQKIRV
;
A
#
# COMPACT_ATOMS: atom_id res chain seq x y z
N LYS A 1 7.63 26.18 32.01
CA LYS A 1 8.68 25.33 31.39
C LYS A 1 8.39 23.83 31.57
N GLU A 2 7.40 23.45 32.40
CA GLU A 2 7.01 22.05 32.64
C GLU A 2 6.02 21.45 31.62
N MET A 3 5.28 22.26 30.85
CA MET A 3 4.33 21.74 29.83
C MET A 3 4.99 21.07 28.61
N ALA A 4 6.30 21.20 28.42
CA ALA A 4 7.01 20.63 27.27
C ALA A 4 7.66 19.26 27.56
N GLU A 5 7.64 18.79 28.81
CA GLU A 5 8.24 17.51 29.19
C GLU A 5 7.23 16.36 29.31
N GLN A 6 5.93 16.65 29.36
CA GLN A 6 4.88 15.64 29.52
C GLN A 6 4.46 14.92 28.21
N GLN A 7 5.08 15.24 27.07
CA GLN A 7 4.74 14.66 25.75
C GLN A 7 5.71 13.57 25.26
N ARG A 8 6.67 13.12 26.09
CA ARG A 8 7.69 12.13 25.69
C ARG A 8 7.42 10.68 26.15
N GLU A 9 6.34 10.42 26.88
CA GLU A 9 6.05 9.10 27.46
C GLU A 9 5.12 8.20 26.62
N ASP A 10 4.52 8.73 25.54
CA ASP A 10 3.59 7.99 24.67
C ASP A 10 4.21 7.47 23.36
N GLU A 11 5.53 7.59 23.19
CA GLU A 11 6.22 7.00 22.03
C GLU A 11 6.32 5.48 22.22
N PRO A 12 5.71 4.66 21.34
CA PRO A 12 5.76 3.22 21.48
C PRO A 12 7.22 2.76 21.41
N ASN A 13 7.63 1.94 22.39
CA ASN A 13 8.94 1.31 22.35
C ASN A 13 9.03 0.46 21.06
N LEU A 14 10.10 0.63 20.28
CA LEU A 14 10.30 -0.07 19.01
C LEU A 14 10.11 -1.59 19.14
N GLY A 15 10.57 -2.19 20.25
CA GLY A 15 10.40 -3.62 20.49
C GLY A 15 8.93 -4.06 20.67
N GLN A 16 8.10 -3.21 21.30
CA GLN A 16 6.67 -3.47 21.43
C GLN A 16 5.97 -3.34 20.08
N LEU A 17 6.31 -2.32 19.29
CA LEU A 17 5.76 -2.11 17.95
C LEU A 17 6.07 -3.30 17.01
N GLU A 18 7.28 -3.85 17.06
CA GLU A 18 7.67 -5.01 16.27
C GLU A 18 6.92 -6.29 16.68
N GLU A 19 6.69 -6.50 17.98
CA GLU A 19 5.91 -7.62 18.49
C GLU A 19 4.45 -7.53 18.03
N GLU A 20 3.81 -6.37 18.22
CA GLU A 20 2.44 -6.10 17.79
C GLU A 20 2.27 -6.28 16.28
N TYR A 21 3.22 -5.75 15.48
CA TYR A 21 3.20 -5.90 14.03
C TYR A 21 3.35 -7.37 13.60
N THR A 22 4.16 -8.15 14.33
CA THR A 22 4.31 -9.60 14.07
C THR A 22 3.04 -10.37 14.38
N VAL A 23 2.38 -10.05 15.50
CA VAL A 23 1.08 -10.63 15.87
C VAL A 23 0.02 -10.25 14.85
N TRP A 24 -0.04 -8.98 14.44
CA TRP A 24 -0.95 -8.52 13.39
C TRP A 24 -0.72 -9.28 12.08
N LYS A 25 0.53 -9.42 11.62
CA LYS A 25 0.85 -10.17 10.40
C LYS A 25 0.43 -11.64 10.44
N LYS A 26 0.57 -12.31 11.59
CA LYS A 26 0.10 -13.70 11.74
C LYS A 26 -1.42 -13.82 11.66
N ASN A 27 -2.13 -12.82 12.18
CA ASN A 27 -3.59 -12.81 12.21
C ASN A 27 -4.24 -12.20 10.96
N SER A 28 -3.47 -11.50 10.12
CA SER A 28 -4.02 -10.76 8.99
C SER A 28 -4.81 -11.60 7.98
N PRO A 29 -4.49 -12.88 7.69
CA PRO A 29 -5.32 -13.71 6.81
C PRO A 29 -6.72 -14.01 7.36
N PHE A 30 -6.93 -13.85 8.67
CA PHE A 30 -8.25 -14.00 9.30
C PHE A 30 -9.01 -12.68 9.39
N LEU A 31 -8.33 -11.54 9.22
CA LEU A 31 -8.89 -10.21 9.42
C LEU A 31 -9.24 -9.48 8.11
N TYR A 32 -8.55 -9.80 7.02
CA TYR A 32 -8.66 -9.08 5.76
C TYR A 32 -8.76 -10.07 4.60
N ASP A 33 -9.67 -9.80 3.67
CA ASP A 33 -9.76 -10.55 2.40
C ASP A 33 -8.58 -10.24 1.47
N LEU A 34 -8.01 -9.03 1.56
CA LEU A 34 -6.90 -8.58 0.75
C LEU A 34 -6.04 -7.56 1.50
N ILE A 35 -4.73 -7.78 1.50
CA ILE A 35 -3.72 -6.79 1.91
C ILE A 35 -2.68 -6.69 0.81
N ILE A 36 -2.39 -5.47 0.36
CA ILE A 36 -1.28 -5.17 -0.53
C ILE A 36 -0.34 -4.23 0.21
N SER A 37 0.92 -4.66 0.38
CA SER A 37 1.98 -3.84 0.94
C SER A 37 2.96 -3.46 -0.15
N HIS A 38 3.11 -2.16 -0.39
CA HIS A 38 4.04 -1.62 -1.39
C HIS A 38 4.95 -0.58 -0.73
N PRO A 39 6.26 -0.85 -0.61
CA PRO A 39 7.20 0.14 -0.10
C PRO A 39 7.38 1.26 -1.12
N ILE A 40 7.25 2.50 -0.68
CA ILE A 40 7.51 3.70 -1.47
C ILE A 40 8.83 4.33 -1.03
N GLU A 41 9.60 4.86 -1.98
CA GLU A 41 10.93 5.44 -1.73
C GLU A 41 10.87 6.67 -0.81
N TRP A 42 9.89 7.54 -1.04
CA TRP A 42 9.64 8.73 -0.25
C TRP A 42 8.23 8.66 0.35
N PRO A 43 8.03 9.12 1.59
CA PRO A 43 6.71 9.13 2.20
C PRO A 43 5.77 10.00 1.37
N SER A 44 4.49 9.63 1.37
CA SER A 44 3.44 10.45 0.79
C SER A 44 2.59 11.06 1.88
N LEU A 45 2.23 12.34 1.71
CA LEU A 45 1.27 13.03 2.57
C LEU A 45 -0.18 12.97 2.02
N THR A 46 -0.37 12.32 0.86
CA THR A 46 -1.68 12.20 0.21
C THR A 46 -1.81 10.88 -0.53
N VAL A 47 -3.01 10.30 -0.57
CA VAL A 47 -3.33 9.17 -1.44
C VAL A 47 -4.78 9.29 -1.86
N GLN A 48 -5.04 9.08 -3.15
CA GLN A 48 -6.39 9.16 -3.69
C GLN A 48 -6.59 8.13 -4.79
N TRP A 49 -7.71 7.41 -4.73
CA TRP A 49 -8.22 6.66 -5.88
C TRP A 49 -8.68 7.61 -6.98
N VAL A 50 -8.20 7.39 -8.20
CA VAL A 50 -8.71 8.11 -9.35
C VAL A 50 -10.15 7.64 -9.60
N PRO A 51 -11.14 8.56 -9.71
CA PRO A 51 -12.54 8.22 -9.91
C PRO A 51 -12.80 7.79 -11.36
N GLN A 52 -12.16 6.70 -11.78
CA GLN A 52 -12.33 6.08 -13.08
C GLN A 52 -12.79 4.62 -12.89
N PRO A 53 -13.64 4.10 -13.81
CA PRO A 53 -13.97 2.69 -13.79
C PRO A 53 -12.70 1.83 -13.86
N PRO A 54 -12.64 0.70 -13.14
CA PRO A 54 -11.53 -0.23 -13.25
C PRO A 54 -11.40 -0.77 -14.67
N THR A 55 -10.18 -0.95 -15.15
CA THR A 55 -9.90 -1.66 -16.41
C THR A 55 -9.52 -3.10 -16.11
N HIS A 56 -9.87 -4.06 -16.97
CA HIS A 56 -9.51 -5.47 -16.76
C HIS A 56 -8.24 -5.84 -17.52
N THR A 57 -7.43 -6.73 -16.94
CA THR A 57 -6.32 -7.37 -17.65
C THR A 57 -6.83 -8.28 -18.77
N SER A 58 -5.98 -8.64 -19.73
CA SER A 58 -6.37 -9.44 -20.90
C SER A 58 -6.93 -10.82 -20.53
N ASP A 59 -6.41 -11.41 -19.46
CA ASP A 59 -6.85 -12.68 -18.87
C ASP A 59 -8.01 -12.49 -17.86
N SER A 60 -8.46 -11.24 -17.65
CA SER A 60 -9.47 -10.85 -16.66
C SER A 60 -9.16 -11.25 -15.21
N SER A 61 -7.90 -11.60 -14.90
CA SER A 61 -7.47 -12.00 -13.56
C SER A 61 -7.44 -10.82 -12.59
N PHE A 62 -7.24 -9.60 -13.09
CA PHE A 62 -7.23 -8.39 -12.27
C PHE A 62 -8.17 -7.31 -12.81
N ALA A 63 -8.79 -6.59 -11.88
CA ALA A 63 -9.31 -5.25 -12.08
C ALA A 63 -8.23 -4.25 -11.66
N VAL A 64 -7.79 -3.44 -12.62
CA VAL A 64 -6.77 -2.40 -12.44
C VAL A 64 -7.46 -1.08 -12.10
N GLN A 65 -7.14 -0.54 -10.93
CA GLN A 65 -7.58 0.78 -10.49
C GLN A 65 -6.39 1.71 -10.31
N LYS A 66 -6.58 3.01 -10.56
CA LYS A 66 -5.50 3.99 -10.46
C LYS A 66 -5.49 4.68 -9.10
N LEU A 67 -4.29 4.82 -8.54
CA LEU A 67 -3.99 5.58 -7.35
C LEU A 67 -3.10 6.76 -7.73
N VAL A 68 -3.31 7.88 -7.07
CA VAL A 68 -2.44 9.06 -7.13
C VAL A 68 -1.93 9.36 -5.73
N PHE A 69 -0.64 9.57 -5.60
CA PHE A 69 0.01 9.96 -4.35
C PHE A 69 1.21 10.87 -4.64
N GLY A 70 1.64 11.65 -3.66
CA GLY A 70 2.78 12.56 -3.80
C GLY A 70 4.06 11.96 -3.22
N THR A 71 5.19 12.62 -3.46
CA THR A 71 6.38 12.46 -2.65
C THR A 71 6.48 13.59 -1.63
N HIS A 72 7.12 13.30 -0.50
CA HIS A 72 7.60 14.30 0.43
C HIS A 72 9.10 14.09 0.63
N THR A 73 9.89 14.75 -0.23
CA THR A 73 11.34 14.59 -0.30
C THR A 73 12.09 15.56 0.61
N SER A 74 13.39 15.30 0.81
CA SER A 74 14.29 16.22 1.52
C SER A 74 14.80 17.35 0.62
N SER A 75 15.38 18.38 1.25
CA SER A 75 15.94 19.55 0.57
C SER A 75 16.91 19.17 -0.55
N GLY A 76 16.65 19.66 -1.76
CA GLY A 76 17.49 19.41 -2.94
C GLY A 76 17.03 18.23 -3.81
N VAL A 77 16.07 17.42 -3.36
CA VAL A 77 15.44 16.37 -4.16
C VAL A 77 14.07 16.88 -4.65
N PRO A 78 13.78 16.90 -5.97
CA PRO A 78 12.50 17.37 -6.49
C PRO A 78 11.34 16.46 -6.07
N ASN A 79 10.16 17.05 -5.89
CA ASN A 79 8.95 16.29 -5.63
C ASN A 79 8.27 15.83 -6.92
N PHE A 80 7.50 14.74 -6.80
CA PHE A 80 6.77 14.14 -7.89
C PHE A 80 5.34 13.82 -7.44
N LEU A 81 4.42 13.97 -8.38
CA LEU A 81 3.13 13.30 -8.35
C LEU A 81 3.31 11.92 -8.98
N MET A 82 2.95 10.88 -8.24
CA MET A 82 3.00 9.50 -8.68
C MET A 82 1.61 9.03 -9.11
N VAL A 83 1.53 8.37 -10.27
CA VAL A 83 0.35 7.62 -10.69
C VAL A 83 0.71 6.14 -10.67
N ALA A 84 -0.05 5.35 -9.92
CA ALA A 84 0.17 3.92 -9.77
C ALA A 84 -1.08 3.12 -10.16
N ASP A 85 -0.84 1.94 -10.69
CA ASP A 85 -1.86 0.95 -10.99
C ASP A 85 -1.92 -0.07 -9.84
N ALA A 86 -3.10 -0.25 -9.25
CA ALA A 86 -3.40 -1.28 -8.27
C ALA A 86 -4.10 -2.44 -8.97
N HIS A 87 -3.43 -3.59 -9.02
CA HIS A 87 -3.94 -4.84 -9.56
C HIS A 87 -4.74 -5.57 -8.48
N LEU A 88 -6.05 -5.37 -8.47
CA LEU A 88 -6.98 -6.00 -7.54
C LEU A 88 -7.54 -7.28 -8.15
N PRO A 89 -7.54 -8.41 -7.44
CA PRO A 89 -8.15 -9.64 -7.93
C PRO A 89 -9.61 -9.42 -8.32
N SER A 90 -10.00 -10.01 -9.43
CA SER A 90 -11.42 -10.10 -9.77
C SER A 90 -12.10 -11.17 -8.91
N LYS A 91 -13.42 -11.06 -8.70
CA LYS A 91 -14.20 -12.10 -8.00
C LYS A 91 -14.01 -13.51 -8.57
N ALA A 92 -13.77 -13.62 -9.87
CA ALA A 92 -13.57 -14.90 -10.55
C ALA A 92 -12.17 -15.50 -10.30
N SER A 93 -11.22 -14.68 -9.88
CA SER A 93 -9.81 -15.05 -9.71
C SER A 93 -9.35 -15.04 -8.24
N GLU A 94 -10.22 -14.66 -7.30
CA GLU A 94 -9.99 -14.72 -5.84
C GLU A 94 -9.53 -16.11 -5.37
N ALA A 95 -10.06 -17.18 -5.97
CA ALA A 95 -9.68 -18.56 -5.64
C ALA A 95 -8.21 -18.89 -5.96
N ASN A 96 -7.56 -18.13 -6.85
CA ASN A 96 -6.19 -18.35 -7.31
C ASN A 96 -5.14 -17.54 -6.52
N ILE A 97 -5.56 -16.80 -5.48
CA ILE A 97 -4.65 -16.03 -4.60
C ILE A 97 -3.98 -16.97 -3.59
N ASN A 98 -4.69 -18.01 -3.15
CA ASN A 98 -4.19 -19.00 -2.21
C ASN A 98 -3.28 -19.99 -2.95
N GLY A 99 -2.07 -20.20 -2.45
CA GLY A 99 -0.93 -20.85 -3.14
C GLY A 99 -1.08 -22.32 -3.57
N ASP A 100 -2.30 -22.86 -3.63
CA ASP A 100 -2.61 -24.20 -4.14
C ASP A 100 -3.01 -24.19 -5.63
N ALA A 101 -3.09 -23.02 -6.26
CA ALA A 101 -3.41 -22.89 -7.68
C ALA A 101 -2.18 -23.15 -8.58
N GLU A 102 -2.40 -23.81 -9.71
CA GLU A 102 -1.37 -24.13 -10.72
C GLU A 102 -0.67 -22.87 -11.28
N ASN A 103 -1.31 -21.70 -11.17
CA ASN A 103 -0.77 -20.38 -11.47
C ASN A 103 -1.24 -19.35 -10.43
N PRO A 104 -0.50 -19.13 -9.32
CA PRO A 104 -0.90 -18.19 -8.28
C PRO A 104 -0.84 -16.75 -8.81
N ILE A 105 -1.87 -15.97 -8.54
CA ILE A 105 -1.90 -14.55 -8.87
C ILE A 105 -1.47 -13.72 -7.66
N THR A 106 -0.61 -12.71 -7.87
CA THR A 106 -0.15 -11.83 -6.78
C THR A 106 -0.68 -10.41 -6.99
N PRO A 107 -1.60 -9.94 -6.13
CA PRO A 107 -2.04 -8.56 -6.11
C PRO A 107 -0.85 -7.62 -5.87
N LYS A 108 -0.81 -6.50 -6.58
CA LYS A 108 0.32 -5.56 -6.50
C LYS A 108 -0.10 -4.13 -6.81
N VAL A 109 0.71 -3.20 -6.34
CA VAL A 109 0.68 -1.79 -6.75
C VAL A 109 1.97 -1.50 -7.51
N GLU A 110 1.86 -0.88 -8.68
CA GLU A 110 3.01 -0.52 -9.53
C GLU A 110 2.94 0.95 -9.94
N VAL A 111 4.02 1.69 -9.71
CA VAL A 111 4.12 3.10 -10.12
C VAL A 111 4.34 3.16 -11.63
N MET A 112 3.38 3.73 -12.34
CA MET A 112 3.38 3.81 -13.81
C MET A 112 3.94 5.12 -14.33
N GLN A 113 3.71 6.22 -13.59
CA GLN A 113 4.13 7.54 -14.02
C GLN A 113 4.66 8.37 -12.86
N LYS A 114 5.68 9.19 -13.16
CA LYS A 114 6.23 10.20 -12.27
C LYS A 114 6.13 11.55 -12.96
N ILE A 115 5.33 12.45 -12.40
CA ILE A 115 5.08 13.79 -12.96
C ILE A 115 5.76 14.80 -12.04
N ARG A 116 6.70 15.58 -12.58
CA ARG A 116 7.41 16.59 -11.80
C ARG A 116 6.47 17.71 -11.40
N VAL A 117 6.53 18.12 -10.13
CA VAL A 117 5.80 19.25 -9.55
C VAL A 117 6.75 20.31 -9.00
#